data_AF-A0A920NHG2-F1
#
_entry.id   AF-A0A920NHG2-F1
#
_cell.length_a   1.000
_cell.length_b   1.000
_cell.length_c   1.000
_cell.angle_alpha   90.00
_cell.angle_beta   90.00
_cell.angle_gamma   90.00
#
_symmetry.space_group_name_H-M   'P 1'
#
loop_
_entity.id
_entity.type
_entity.pdbx_description
1 polymer ?
#
loop_
_entity_poly.entity_id
_entity_poly.type
_entity_poly.pdbx_seq_one_letter_code
_entity_poly.pdbx_strand_id
1 'polypeptide(L)' 'MLQNQIFSKNQKKDILNRDAGHEQGAASILIGIAANESMKTKKSVKISNICPQLNHATFLNELE' A
#
# COMPACT_ATOMS: atom_id res chain seq x y z
N MET A 1 -21.02 0.84 2.50
CA MET A 1 -21.14 0.10 1.22
C MET A 1 -20.67 1.03 0.11
N LEU A 2 -19.86 0.52 -0.84
CA LEU A 2 -19.12 1.29 -1.85
C LEU A 2 -19.99 2.30 -2.63
N GLN A 3 -21.27 1.99 -2.88
CA GLN A 3 -22.18 2.91 -3.56
C GLN A 3 -22.35 4.24 -2.80
N ASN A 4 -22.37 4.21 -1.47
CA ASN A 4 -22.45 5.44 -0.69
C ASN A 4 -21.17 6.27 -0.81
N GLN A 5 -19.99 5.64 -0.94
CA GLN A 5 -18.77 6.38 -1.27
C GLN A 5 -18.92 6.99 -2.67
N ILE A 6 -19.24 6.21 -3.70
CA ILE A 6 -19.29 6.71 -5.08
C ILE A 6 -20.35 7.82 -5.29
N PHE A 7 -21.52 7.72 -4.66
CA PHE A 7 -22.68 8.56 -4.99
C PHE A 7 -23.14 9.53 -3.88
N SER A 8 -22.60 9.46 -2.66
CA SER A 8 -23.03 10.38 -1.60
C SER A 8 -22.25 11.68 -1.61
N LYS A 9 -22.98 12.79 -1.59
CA LYS A 9 -22.41 14.15 -1.56
C LYS A 9 -21.62 14.47 -0.28
N ASN A 10 -21.93 13.77 0.82
CA ASN A 10 -21.24 13.87 2.11
C ASN A 10 -20.62 12.51 2.45
N GLN A 11 -19.47 12.21 1.85
CA GLN A 11 -18.66 11.08 2.32
C GLN A 11 -18.14 11.39 3.72
N LYS A 12 -18.47 10.54 4.69
CA LYS A 12 -17.80 10.55 5.99
C LYS A 12 -16.39 9.99 5.80
N LYS A 13 -15.39 10.64 6.41
CA LYS A 13 -14.02 10.12 6.45
C LYS A 13 -14.04 8.68 7.00
N ASP A 14 -13.31 7.77 6.34
CA ASP A 14 -13.18 6.41 6.84
C ASP A 14 -12.29 6.41 8.09
N ILE A 15 -12.91 6.25 9.25
CA ILE A 15 -12.24 6.25 10.56
C ILE A 15 -11.16 5.15 10.64
N LEU A 16 -11.33 4.08 9.87
CA LEU A 16 -10.43 2.93 9.87
C LEU A 16 -9.38 2.97 8.75
N ASN A 17 -9.34 4.03 7.92
CA ASN A 17 -8.40 4.19 6.80
C ASN A 17 -8.27 2.93 5.90
N ARG A 18 -9.41 2.31 5.55
CA ARG A 18 -9.48 1.10 4.71
C ARG A 18 -9.48 1.43 3.22
N ASP A 19 -9.87 2.65 2.88
CA ASP A 19 -9.80 3.11 1.50
C ASP A 19 -8.32 3.23 1.08
N ALA A 20 -7.94 2.49 0.06
CA ALA A 20 -6.61 2.52 -0.52
C ALA A 20 -6.55 3.57 -1.65
N GLY A 21 -5.61 4.49 -1.56
CA GLY A 21 -5.22 5.41 -2.63
C GLY A 21 -4.17 4.82 -3.57
N HIS A 22 -3.58 5.69 -4.38
CA HIS A 22 -2.60 5.29 -5.40
C HIS A 22 -1.30 4.78 -4.77
N GLU A 23 -0.86 5.35 -3.65
CA GLU A 23 0.38 4.93 -2.99
C GLU A 23 0.27 3.53 -2.39
N GLN A 24 -0.85 3.19 -1.77
CA GLN A 24 -1.11 1.86 -1.23
C GLN A 24 -1.16 0.81 -2.35
N GLY A 25 -1.71 1.19 -3.52
CA GLY A 25 -1.67 0.35 -4.72
C GLY A 25 -0.24 0.12 -5.23
N ALA A 26 0.57 1.18 -5.32
CA ALA A 26 1.96 1.08 -5.76
C ALA A 26 2.82 0.26 -4.78
N ALA A 27 2.65 0.47 -3.47
CA ALA A 27 3.33 -0.31 -2.44
C ALA A 27 2.94 -1.79 -2.49
N SER A 28 1.67 -2.12 -2.81
CA SER A 28 1.23 -3.51 -2.99
C SER A 28 1.94 -4.22 -4.14
N ILE A 29 2.19 -3.52 -5.25
CA ILE A 29 2.99 -4.03 -6.37
C ILE A 29 4.43 -4.31 -5.93
N LEU A 30 5.04 -3.36 -5.20
CA LEU A 30 6.41 -3.49 -4.70
C LEU A 30 6.58 -4.66 -3.72
N ILE A 31 5.58 -4.93 -2.86
CA ILE A 31 5.55 -6.13 -2.00
C ILE A 31 5.67 -7.39 -2.87
N GLY A 32 4.90 -7.49 -3.95
CA GLY A 32 4.94 -8.62 -4.88
C GLY A 32 6.32 -8.78 -5.55
N ILE A 33 6.93 -7.68 -5.98
CA ILE A 33 8.28 -7.69 -6.57
C ILE A 33 9.31 -8.17 -5.54
N ALA A 34 9.28 -7.63 -4.32
CA ALA A 34 10.19 -8.04 -3.24
C ALA A 34 10.01 -9.53 -2.89
N ALA A 35 8.77 -10.04 -2.89
CA ALA A 35 8.49 -11.44 -2.64
C ALA A 35 9.09 -12.35 -3.72
N ASN A 36 8.95 -11.98 -5.00
CA ASN A 36 9.54 -12.74 -6.11
C ASN A 36 11.08 -12.80 -6.01
N GLU A 37 11.73 -11.68 -5.74
CA GLU A 37 13.19 -11.64 -5.55
C GLU A 37 13.63 -12.41 -4.30
N SER A 38 12.84 -12.37 -3.24
CA SER A 38 13.07 -13.17 -2.03
C SER A 38 13.03 -14.67 -2.33
N MET A 39 12.03 -15.13 -3.09
CA MET A 39 11.91 -16.53 -3.49
C MET A 39 13.09 -16.97 -4.36
N LYS A 40 13.50 -16.14 -5.32
CA LYS A 40 14.60 -16.41 -6.24
C LYS A 40 15.95 -16.52 -5.51
N THR A 41 16.19 -15.64 -4.54
CA THR A 41 17.49 -15.55 -3.84
C THR A 41 17.55 -16.34 -2.53
N LYS A 42 16.40 -16.82 -2.04
CA LYS A 42 16.23 -17.45 -0.71
C LYS A 42 16.67 -16.54 0.45
N LYS A 43 16.51 -15.22 0.28
CA LYS A 43 16.89 -14.20 1.26
C LYS A 43 15.75 -13.24 1.47
N SER A 44 15.60 -12.70 2.68
CA SER A 44 14.67 -11.61 2.92
C SER A 44 15.10 -10.37 2.13
N VAL A 45 14.15 -9.76 1.42
CA VAL A 45 14.35 -8.54 0.63
C VAL A 45 13.53 -7.42 1.24
N LYS A 46 14.19 -6.31 1.60
CA LYS A 46 13.51 -5.10 2.07
C LYS A 46 12.96 -4.33 0.86
N ILE A 47 11.71 -3.87 0.96
CA ILE A 47 11.08 -3.04 -0.08
C ILE A 47 11.86 -1.73 -0.30
N SER A 48 12.43 -1.16 0.76
CA SER A 48 13.27 0.05 0.68
C SER A 48 14.54 -0.13 -0.15
N ASN A 49 15.00 -1.36 -0.40
CA ASN A 49 16.11 -1.60 -1.33
C ASN A 49 15.68 -1.46 -2.80
N ILE A 50 14.38 -1.58 -3.08
CA ILE A 50 13.79 -1.46 -4.43
C ILE A 50 13.28 -0.03 -4.64
N CYS A 51 12.59 0.52 -3.64
CA CYS A 51 12.03 1.88 -3.64
C CYS A 51 12.40 2.59 -2.33
N PRO A 52 13.54 3.28 -2.26
CA PRO A 52 14.01 3.94 -1.04
C PRO A 52 13.06 5.01 -0.50
N GLN A 53 12.22 5.60 -1.36
CA GLN A 53 11.26 6.64 -1.00
C GLN A 53 10.18 6.15 -0.03
N LEU A 54 9.93 4.83 0.01
CA LEU A 54 8.96 4.20 0.93
C LEU A 54 9.59 3.76 2.25
N ASN A 55 10.79 4.21 2.60
CA ASN A 55 11.48 3.81 3.84
C ASN A 55 10.84 4.37 5.13
N HIS A 56 9.92 5.33 5.02
CA HIS A 56 9.33 6.06 6.14
C HIS A 56 8.06 5.40 6.68
N ALA A 57 7.46 4.47 5.93
CA ALA A 57 6.23 3.78 6.29
C ALA A 57 6.49 2.29 6.56
N THR A 58 5.83 1.76 7.59
CA THR A 58 5.80 0.33 7.93
C THR A 58 4.48 -0.31 7.53
N PHE A 59 3.38 0.45 7.61
CA PHE A 59 2.05 -0.01 7.24
C PHE A 59 1.51 0.75 6.02
N LEU A 60 0.69 0.10 5.20
CA LEU A 60 0.13 0.72 3.99
C LEU A 60 -0.75 1.93 4.29
N ASN A 61 -1.45 1.95 5.42
CA ASN A 61 -2.30 3.07 5.83
C ASN A 61 -1.51 4.30 6.33
N GLU A 62 -0.18 4.22 6.39
CA GLU A 62 0.71 5.35 6.68
C GLU A 62 1.13 6.09 5.40
N LEU A 63 0.80 5.55 4.21
CA LEU A 63 1.05 6.17 2.92
C LEU A 63 -0.08 7.16 2.56
N GLU A 64 0.25 8.22 1.81
CA GLU A 64 -0.67 9.32 1.48
C GLU A 64 -1.57 9.04 0.26
#